data_AF-A0A0K8VK06-F1
#
_entry.id   AF-A0A0K8VK06-F1
#
_cell.length_a   1.000
_cell.length_b   1.000
_cell.length_c   1.000
_cell.angle_alpha   90.00
_cell.angle_beta   90.00
_cell.angle_gamma   90.00
#
_symmetry.space_group_name_H-M   'P 1'
#
loop_
_entity.id
_entity.type
_entity.pdbx_description
1 polymer ?
#
loop_
_entity_poly.entity_id
_entity_poly.type
_entity_poly.pdbx_seq_one_letter_code
_entity_poly.pdbx_strand_id
1 'polypeptide(L)'
;MVEPIIYFGADKIQEEKIRYMKLAYDGLEKCLANAPYLCGQHLTIADLCAVASVSSAVHFAPIDEEEFPQLAAWLKRLWLLPYYKKSNQEGADLLGSFVKEQMVANKKAKEAEK
;
A
#
# COMPACT_ATOMS: atom_id res chain seq x y z
N MET A 1 5.16 -1.89 8.16
CA MET A 1 6.06 -1.30 7.14
C MET A 1 6.54 0.08 7.57
N VAL A 2 5.63 1.02 7.80
CA VAL A 2 5.96 2.44 8.10
C VAL A 2 6.07 2.76 9.60
N GLU A 3 5.61 1.86 10.46
CA GLU A 3 5.60 1.99 11.93
C GLU A 3 6.95 2.44 12.54
N PRO A 4 8.12 1.90 12.12
CA PRO A 4 9.39 2.38 12.67
C PRO A 4 9.75 3.82 12.31
N ILE A 5 9.23 4.33 11.18
CA ILE A 5 9.46 5.72 10.75
C ILE A 5 8.61 6.66 11.60
N ILE A 6 7.35 6.30 11.81
CA ILE A 6 6.39 7.13 12.52
C ILE A 6 6.75 7.24 14.00
N TYR A 7 7.12 6.13 14.64
CA TYR A 7 7.24 6.08 16.10
C TYR A 7 8.67 5.97 16.64
N PHE A 8 9.63 5.49 15.85
CA PHE A 8 10.97 5.13 16.35
C PHE A 8 12.14 5.81 15.62
N GLY A 9 11.87 6.87 14.86
CA GLY A 9 12.92 7.65 14.22
C GLY A 9 13.65 6.92 13.09
N ALA A 10 13.10 5.84 12.52
CA ALA A 10 13.68 5.24 11.32
C ALA A 10 13.61 6.23 10.14
N ASP A 11 14.70 6.36 9.39
CA ASP A 11 14.85 7.30 8.27
C ASP A 11 14.69 6.61 6.90
N LYS A 12 14.49 5.29 6.89
CA LYS A 12 14.25 4.49 5.70
C LYS A 12 13.34 3.30 5.99
N ILE A 13 12.56 2.92 4.99
CA ILE A 13 11.85 1.63 4.98
C ILE A 13 12.87 0.54 4.69
N GLN A 14 12.89 -0.49 5.52
CA GLN A 14 13.78 -1.64 5.32
C GLN A 14 13.35 -2.43 4.08
N GLU A 15 14.30 -2.79 3.22
CA GLU A 15 14.05 -3.55 1.98
C GLU A 15 13.31 -4.87 2.24
N GLU A 16 13.59 -5.51 3.38
CA GLU A 16 12.87 -6.71 3.81
C GLU A 16 11.35 -6.47 3.93
N LYS A 17 10.92 -5.31 4.45
CA LYS A 17 9.48 -4.98 4.56
C LYS A 17 8.85 -4.78 3.18
N ILE A 18 9.60 -4.25 2.22
CA ILE A 18 9.16 -4.13 0.82
C ILE A 18 9.03 -5.52 0.20
N ARG A 19 10.01 -6.40 0.41
CA ARG A 19 9.97 -7.79 -0.06
C ARG A 19 8.77 -8.55 0.50
N TYR A 20 8.48 -8.44 1.79
CA TYR A 20 7.30 -9.05 2.40
C TYR A 20 5.99 -8.52 1.81
N MET A 21 5.93 -7.24 1.43
CA MET A 21 4.76 -6.70 0.75
C MET A 21 4.59 -7.29 -0.65
N LYS A 22 5.67 -7.46 -1.41
CA LYS A 22 5.62 -8.15 -2.70
C LYS A 22 5.11 -9.59 -2.58
N LEU A 23 5.49 -10.31 -1.52
CA LEU A 23 4.91 -11.65 -1.24
C LEU A 23 3.41 -11.59 -0.93
N ALA A 24 2.95 -10.54 -0.26
CA ALA A 24 1.52 -10.32 -0.04
C ALA A 24 0.78 -10.00 -1.36
N TYR A 25 1.41 -9.23 -2.25
CA TYR A 25 0.88 -8.97 -3.59
C TYR A 25 0.76 -10.25 -4.42
N ASP A 26 1.76 -11.12 -4.42
CA ASP A 26 1.69 -12.46 -5.04
C ASP A 26 0.53 -13.30 -4.48
N GLY A 27 0.29 -13.24 -3.17
CA GLY A 27 -0.88 -13.89 -2.55
C GLY A 27 -2.20 -13.33 -3.08
N LEU A 28 -2.34 -12.01 -3.16
CA LEU A 28 -3.56 -11.37 -3.68
C LEU A 28 -3.75 -11.62 -5.18
N GLU A 29 -2.68 -11.61 -5.96
CA GLU A 29 -2.68 -11.96 -7.39
C GLU A 29 -3.30 -13.35 -7.59
N LYS A 30 -2.86 -14.34 -6.80
CA LYS A 30 -3.42 -15.71 -6.81
C LYS A 30 -4.88 -15.76 -6.38
N CYS A 31 -5.28 -14.98 -5.37
CA CYS A 31 -6.69 -14.88 -4.97
C CYS A 31 -7.59 -14.29 -6.08
N LEU A 32 -7.03 -13.42 -6.92
CA LEU A 32 -7.73 -12.75 -8.03
C LEU A 32 -7.61 -13.50 -9.37
N ALA A 33 -7.02 -14.70 -9.38
CA ALA A 33 -6.75 -15.46 -10.60
C ALA A 33 -8.03 -15.84 -11.36
N ASN A 34 -9.12 -16.14 -10.65
CA ASN A 34 -10.34 -16.70 -11.24
C ASN A 34 -11.55 -15.75 -11.19
N ALA A 35 -11.42 -14.58 -10.57
CA ALA A 35 -12.53 -13.69 -10.31
C ALA A 35 -12.08 -12.23 -10.17
N PRO A 36 -12.94 -11.25 -10.52
CA PRO A 36 -12.59 -9.85 -10.44
C PRO A 36 -12.43 -9.33 -9.01
N TYR A 37 -13.05 -9.97 -8.01
CA TYR A 37 -12.97 -9.57 -6.60
C TYR A 37 -12.47 -10.74 -5.75
N LEU A 38 -11.98 -10.43 -4.54
CA LEU A 38 -11.31 -11.41 -3.67
C LEU A 38 -12.20 -12.59 -3.24
N CYS A 39 -13.52 -12.40 -3.25
CA CYS A 39 -14.51 -13.42 -2.88
C CYS A 39 -15.49 -13.73 -4.01
N GLY A 40 -15.08 -13.55 -5.27
CA GLY A 40 -15.85 -13.98 -6.45
C GLY A 40 -16.27 -12.83 -7.38
N GLN A 41 -17.46 -12.93 -7.96
CA GLN A 41 -17.90 -12.05 -9.05
C GLN A 41 -18.36 -10.66 -8.59
N HIS A 42 -18.56 -10.47 -7.29
CA HIS A 42 -19.13 -9.25 -6.73
C HIS A 42 -18.21 -8.65 -5.68
N LEU A 43 -18.24 -7.32 -5.58
CA LEU A 43 -17.56 -6.58 -4.53
C LEU A 43 -18.05 -7.04 -3.15
N THR A 44 -17.12 -7.26 -2.23
CA THR A 44 -17.43 -7.60 -0.84
C THR A 44 -16.63 -6.74 0.14
N ILE A 45 -16.91 -6.89 1.43
CA ILE A 45 -16.10 -6.28 2.48
C ILE A 45 -14.64 -6.77 2.49
N ALA A 46 -14.35 -7.94 1.91
CA ALA A 46 -12.98 -8.43 1.78
C ALA A 46 -12.15 -7.50 0.88
N ASP A 47 -12.73 -7.05 -0.23
CA ASP A 47 -12.09 -6.10 -1.14
C ASP A 47 -11.85 -4.75 -0.47
N LEU A 48 -12.86 -4.24 0.23
CA LEU A 48 -12.78 -2.95 0.94
C LEU A 48 -11.74 -2.99 2.07
N CYS A 49 -11.64 -4.11 2.79
CA CYS A 49 -10.64 -4.32 3.84
C CYS A 49 -9.22 -4.38 3.24
N ALA A 50 -9.03 -5.18 2.19
CA ALA A 50 -7.73 -5.35 1.57
C ALA A 50 -7.24 -4.07 0.87
N VAL A 51 -8.11 -3.37 0.15
CA VAL A 51 -7.72 -2.19 -0.63
C VAL A 51 -7.26 -1.04 0.24
N ALA A 52 -7.80 -0.89 1.45
CA ALA A 52 -7.32 0.11 2.40
C ALA A 52 -5.83 -0.09 2.73
N SER A 53 -5.40 -1.35 2.88
CA SER A 53 -4.00 -1.69 3.12
C SER A 53 -3.15 -1.57 1.85
N VAL A 54 -3.62 -2.10 0.72
CA VAL A 54 -2.88 -2.09 -0.56
C VAL A 54 -2.65 -0.67 -1.05
N SER A 55 -3.67 0.19 -1.05
CA SER A 55 -3.58 1.59 -1.47
C SER A 55 -2.60 2.42 -0.63
N SER A 56 -2.43 2.09 0.65
CA SER A 56 -1.39 2.71 1.49
C SER A 56 0.01 2.19 1.15
N ALA A 57 0.12 0.88 0.88
CA ALA A 57 1.39 0.22 0.60
C ALA A 57 2.01 0.63 -0.74
N VAL A 58 1.20 0.92 -1.78
CA VAL A 58 1.72 1.27 -3.12
C VAL A 58 2.59 2.52 -3.14
N HIS A 59 2.46 3.42 -2.15
CA HIS A 59 3.33 4.60 -2.02
C HIS A 59 4.79 4.25 -1.71
N PHE A 60 5.06 3.03 -1.24
CA PHE A 60 6.36 2.58 -0.75
C PHE A 60 6.83 1.27 -1.39
N ALA A 61 5.89 0.42 -1.78
CA ALA A 61 6.10 -0.81 -2.54
C ALA A 61 5.15 -0.76 -3.75
N PRO A 62 5.54 -0.11 -4.85
CA PRO A 62 4.71 -0.02 -6.05
C PRO A 62 4.35 -1.42 -6.57
N ILE A 63 3.13 -1.55 -7.09
CA ILE A 63 2.71 -2.75 -7.80
C ILE A 63 3.34 -2.71 -9.18
N ASP A 64 4.07 -3.78 -9.52
CA ASP A 64 4.51 -4.03 -10.88
C ASP A 64 3.34 -4.64 -11.66
N GLU A 65 2.84 -3.95 -12.68
CA GLU A 65 1.68 -4.43 -13.45
C GLU A 65 2.02 -5.60 -14.37
N GLU A 66 3.29 -5.81 -14.72
CA GLU A 66 3.73 -6.96 -15.50
C GLU A 66 3.79 -8.22 -14.61
N GLU A 67 4.22 -8.06 -13.35
CA GLU A 67 4.30 -9.14 -12.36
C GLU A 67 2.93 -9.47 -11.74
N PHE A 68 2.08 -8.46 -11.49
CA PHE A 68 0.80 -8.59 -10.79
C PHE A 68 -0.39 -7.97 -11.56
N PRO A 69 -0.69 -8.46 -12.78
CA PRO A 69 -1.72 -7.87 -13.63
C PRO A 69 -3.13 -7.94 -13.03
N GLN A 70 -3.49 -9.02 -12.33
CA GLN A 70 -4.84 -9.17 -11.74
C GLN A 70 -5.04 -8.22 -10.56
N LEU A 71 -4.02 -8.09 -9.71
CA LEU A 71 -4.00 -7.16 -8.59
C LEU A 71 -4.07 -5.71 -9.08
N ALA A 72 -3.31 -5.35 -10.10
CA ALA A 72 -3.36 -4.02 -10.70
C ALA A 72 -4.75 -3.71 -11.27
N ALA A 73 -5.36 -4.66 -11.99
CA ALA A 73 -6.71 -4.51 -12.51
C ALA A 73 -7.77 -4.40 -11.40
N TRP A 74 -7.63 -5.17 -10.33
CA TRP A 74 -8.49 -5.09 -9.14
C TRP A 74 -8.38 -3.73 -8.46
N LEU A 75 -7.17 -3.23 -8.24
CA LEU A 75 -6.96 -1.92 -7.61
C LEU A 75 -7.58 -0.79 -8.45
N LYS A 76 -7.35 -0.80 -9.77
CA LYS A 76 -7.97 0.14 -10.72
C LYS A 76 -9.50 0.09 -10.67
N ARG A 77 -10.09 -1.11 -10.56
CA ARG A 77 -11.54 -1.27 -10.44
C ARG A 77 -12.08 -0.62 -9.18
N LEU A 78 -11.41 -0.79 -8.05
CA LEU A 78 -11.83 -0.20 -6.77
C LEU A 78 -11.68 1.33 -6.75
N TRP A 79 -10.66 1.87 -7.43
CA TRP A 79 -10.49 3.32 -7.60
C TRP A 79 -11.65 4.00 -8.32
N LEU A 80 -12.34 3.29 -9.20
CA LEU A 80 -13.48 3.80 -9.95
C LEU A 80 -14.79 3.82 -9.15
N LEU A 81 -14.83 3.27 -7.93
CA LEU A 81 -16.02 3.34 -7.09
C LEU A 81 -16.29 4.81 -6.70
N PRO A 82 -17.54 5.29 -6.78
CA PRO A 82 -17.87 6.70 -6.66
C PRO A 82 -17.50 7.32 -5.29
N TYR A 83 -17.40 6.49 -4.25
CA TYR A 83 -17.04 6.90 -2.90
C TYR A 83 -15.57 6.66 -2.54
N TYR A 84 -14.79 5.98 -3.38
CA TYR A 84 -13.47 5.47 -3.01
C TYR A 84 -12.47 6.59 -2.73
N LYS A 85 -12.48 7.66 -3.55
CA LYS A 85 -11.57 8.79 -3.36
C LYS A 85 -11.69 9.38 -1.95
N LYS A 86 -12.91 9.78 -1.58
CA LYS A 86 -13.22 10.40 -0.28
C LYS A 86 -13.05 9.43 0.89
N SER A 87 -13.41 8.16 0.70
CA SER A 87 -13.46 7.19 1.80
C SER A 87 -12.11 6.51 2.06
N ASN A 88 -11.19 6.51 1.08
CA ASN A 88 -9.94 5.76 1.18
C ASN A 88 -8.73 6.47 0.56
N GLN A 89 -8.79 6.85 -0.73
CA GLN A 89 -7.58 7.35 -1.44
C GLN A 89 -6.95 8.57 -0.76
N GLU A 90 -7.76 9.53 -0.34
CA GLU A 90 -7.26 10.73 0.35
C GLU A 90 -6.51 10.40 1.66
N GLY A 91 -6.97 9.39 2.40
CA GLY A 91 -6.29 8.91 3.61
C GLY A 91 -4.98 8.18 3.32
N ALA A 92 -4.97 7.35 2.27
CA ALA A 92 -3.76 6.67 1.81
C ALA A 92 -2.69 7.67 1.34
N ASP A 93 -3.08 8.67 0.56
CA ASP A 93 -2.21 9.74 0.06
C ASP A 93 -1.64 10.60 1.20
N LEU A 94 -2.48 10.91 2.20
CA LEU A 94 -2.07 11.64 3.40
C LEU A 94 -1.02 10.86 4.18
N LEU A 95 -1.26 9.57 4.44
CA LEU A 95 -0.29 8.70 5.10
C LEU A 95 1.00 8.58 4.28
N GLY A 96 0.88 8.44 2.96
CA GLY A 96 2.00 8.38 2.01
C GLY A 96 2.92 9.59 2.12
N SER A 97 2.32 10.78 2.11
CA SER A 97 3.03 12.06 2.21
C SER A 97 3.67 12.23 3.59
N PHE A 98 2.89 12.00 4.66
CA PHE A 98 3.36 12.10 6.04
C PHE A 98 4.60 11.23 6.30
N VAL A 99 4.60 9.96 5.89
CA VAL A 99 5.73 9.06 6.11
C VAL A 99 6.97 9.51 5.34
N LYS A 100 6.82 10.00 4.10
CA LYS A 100 7.95 10.52 3.30
C LYS A 100 8.59 11.74 3.95
N GLU A 101 7.77 12.67 4.44
CA GLU A 101 8.24 13.84 5.19
C GLU A 101 8.94 13.41 6.48
N GLN A 102 8.37 12.45 7.21
CA GLN A 102 8.94 11.95 8.45
C GLN A 102 10.29 11.25 8.23
N MET A 103 10.47 10.50 7.14
CA MET A 103 11.77 9.91 6.78
C MET A 103 12.85 10.98 6.62
N VAL A 104 12.53 12.09 5.95
CA VAL A 104 13.45 13.23 5.76
C VAL A 104 13.77 13.90 7.09
N ALA A 105 12.76 14.14 7.93
CA ALA A 105 12.93 14.73 9.26
C ALA A 105 13.82 13.84 10.16
N ASN A 106 13.54 12.55 10.21
CA ASN A 106 14.30 11.57 10.99
C ASN A 106 15.76 11.51 10.52
N LYS A 107 16.02 11.60 9.21
CA LYS A 107 17.39 11.64 8.67
C LYS A 107 18.16 12.88 9.17
N LYS A 108 17.54 14.06 9.09
CA LYS A 108 18.16 15.33 9.54
C LYS A 108 18.46 15.31 11.05
N ALA A 109 17.55 14.77 11.86
CA ALA A 109 17.75 14.66 13.31
C ALA A 109 18.98 13.79 13.63
N LYS A 110 19.13 12.64 12.97
CA LYS A 110 20.31 11.75 13.14
C LYS A 110 21.62 12.39 12.70
N GLU A 111 21.58 13.25 11.68
CA GLU A 111 22.76 13.98 11.19
C GLU A 111 23.17 15.10 12.15
N ALA A 112 22.21 15.75 12.84
CA ALA A 112 22.48 16.79 13.82
C ALA A 112 23.02 16.27 15.17
N GLU A 113 22.81 14.98 15.46
CA GLU A 113 23.31 14.30 16.67
C GLU A 113 24.72 13.70 16.50
N LYS A 114 25.28 13.72 15.28
CA LYS A 114 26.64 13.26 14.97
C LYS A 114 27.65 14.40 15.02
#